data_AF-A0A5C4SLS1-F1
#
_entry.id   AF-A0A5C4SLS1-F1
#
_cell.length_a   1.000
_cell.length_b   1.000
_cell.length_c   1.000
_cell.angle_alpha   90.00
_cell.angle_beta   90.00
_cell.angle_gamma   90.00
#
_symmetry.space_group_name_H-M   'P 1'
#
loop_
_entity.id
_entity.type
_entity.pdbx_description
1 polymer ?
#
loop_
_entity_poly.entity_id
_entity_poly.type
_entity_poly.pdbx_seq_one_letter_code
_entity_poly.pdbx_strand_id
1 'polypeptide(L)'
;MLRQIVSNELFTVLLIICLMIVAIAKIMAPKRFYDFILVLGNDKYLKIYSREQKFFDKFDALLFSNLIISLSIFCFIIYRFSNETNKIPINDMFKLAVGASVFILIKVLVERLIGSLFEIDKLTDQYLFQKITFKNYLGIILLPINALLIYSFQPTLSFIYGIVTLLFIINIMGLISSFKSNQSLLKHNLFYFILYLCALEIAPYIILYKVFISN
;
A
#
# COMPACT_ATOMS: atom_id res chain seq x y z
N MET A 1 -26.43 -33.55 10.57
CA MET A 1 -25.54 -32.89 9.59
C MET A 1 -24.70 -31.85 10.34
N LEU A 2 -23.41 -32.10 10.52
CA LEU A 2 -22.50 -31.08 11.06
C LEU A 2 -22.32 -29.99 9.99
N ARG A 3 -22.82 -28.78 10.28
CA ARG A 3 -22.56 -27.59 9.47
C ARG A 3 -21.04 -27.37 9.51
N GLN A 4 -20.35 -27.46 8.37
CA GLN A 4 -18.97 -26.97 8.28
C GLN A 4 -19.03 -25.47 8.56
N ILE A 5 -18.67 -25.08 9.78
CA ILE A 5 -18.48 -23.68 10.13
C ILE A 5 -17.24 -23.24 9.36
N VAL A 6 -17.44 -22.38 8.36
CA VAL A 6 -16.34 -21.67 7.72
C VAL A 6 -15.67 -20.84 8.82
N SER A 7 -14.49 -21.26 9.26
CA SER A 7 -13.74 -20.58 10.32
C SER A 7 -13.09 -19.32 9.76
N ASN A 8 -13.74 -18.17 9.95
CA ASN A 8 -13.15 -16.86 9.65
C ASN A 8 -12.24 -16.34 10.78
N GLU A 9 -11.98 -17.14 11.81
CA GLU A 9 -11.26 -16.77 13.05
C GLU A 9 -9.89 -16.13 12.78
N LEU A 10 -9.14 -16.67 11.82
CA LEU A 10 -7.84 -16.12 11.42
C LEU A 10 -7.98 -14.68 10.90
N PHE A 11 -8.97 -14.41 10.06
CA PHE A 11 -9.21 -13.06 9.54
C PHE A 11 -9.64 -12.11 10.64
N THR A 12 -10.43 -12.59 11.62
CA THR A 12 -10.80 -11.80 12.81
C THR A 12 -9.57 -11.39 13.60
N VAL A 13 -8.67 -12.33 13.89
CA VAL A 13 -7.42 -12.07 14.63
C VAL A 13 -6.56 -11.05 13.88
N LEU A 14 -6.38 -11.21 12.55
CA LEU A 14 -5.58 -10.28 11.75
C LEU A 14 -6.20 -8.88 11.68
N LEU A 15 -7.52 -8.76 11.55
CA LEU A 15 -8.20 -7.47 11.58
C LEU A 15 -8.04 -6.77 12.94
N ILE A 16 -8.11 -7.51 14.05
CA ILE A 16 -7.86 -6.98 15.38
C ILE A 16 -6.40 -6.50 15.50
N ILE A 17 -5.43 -7.28 14.98
CA ILE A 17 -4.02 -6.86 14.94
C ILE A 17 -3.87 -5.56 14.14
N CYS A 18 -4.48 -5.45 12.96
CA CYS A 18 -4.48 -4.21 12.17
C CYS A 18 -5.04 -3.02 12.96
N LEU A 19 -6.18 -3.21 13.63
CA LEU A 19 -6.79 -2.16 14.47
C LEU A 19 -5.86 -1.73 15.60
N MET A 20 -5.21 -2.69 16.27
CA MET A 20 -4.24 -2.40 17.32
C MET A 20 -3.04 -1.62 16.80
N ILE A 21 -2.50 -1.98 15.63
CA ILE A 21 -1.39 -1.26 14.98
C ILE A 21 -1.79 0.20 14.69
N VAL A 22 -2.98 0.42 14.11
CA VAL A 22 -3.49 1.77 13.82
C VAL A 22 -3.72 2.56 15.11
N ALA A 23 -4.24 1.93 16.16
CA ALA A 23 -4.43 2.56 17.47
C ALA A 23 -3.09 2.97 18.09
N ILE A 24 -2.08 2.11 18.05
CA ILE A 24 -0.72 2.41 18.53
C ILE A 24 -0.12 3.58 17.74
N ALA A 25 -0.25 3.59 16.41
CA ALA A 25 0.24 4.68 15.57
C ALA A 25 -0.41 6.03 15.95
N LYS A 26 -1.73 6.03 16.23
CA LYS A 26 -2.46 7.22 16.70
C LYS A 26 -1.99 7.70 18.07
N ILE A 27 -1.73 6.80 19.02
CA ILE A 27 -1.26 7.14 20.37
C ILE A 27 0.16 7.70 20.34
N MET A 28 1.04 7.10 19.51
CA MET A 28 2.43 7.52 19.40
C MET A 28 2.59 8.92 18.80
N ALA A 29 1.77 9.29 17.81
CA ALA A 29 1.90 10.57 17.12
C ALA A 29 0.52 11.16 16.74
N PRO A 30 -0.27 11.66 17.70
CA PRO A 30 -1.68 12.02 17.48
C PRO A 30 -1.86 13.19 16.50
N LYS A 31 -1.03 14.24 16.62
CA LYS A 31 -1.07 15.40 15.71
C LYS A 31 -0.73 14.98 14.26
N ARG A 32 0.34 14.19 14.11
CA ARG A 32 0.78 13.66 12.83
C ARG A 32 -0.27 12.72 12.22
N PHE A 33 -0.91 11.87 13.01
CA PHE A 33 -1.96 10.97 12.56
C PHE A 33 -3.20 11.73 12.06
N TYR A 34 -3.58 12.82 12.71
CA TYR A 34 -4.68 13.68 12.24
C TYR A 34 -4.35 14.34 10.90
N ASP A 35 -3.14 14.91 10.78
CA ASP A 35 -2.67 15.46 9.50
C ASP A 35 -2.60 14.37 8.41
N PHE A 36 -2.21 13.14 8.77
CA PHE A 36 -2.11 11.99 7.87
C PHE A 36 -3.48 11.54 7.32
N ILE A 37 -4.52 11.46 8.15
CA ILE A 37 -5.88 11.08 7.68
C ILE A 37 -6.39 12.05 6.62
N LEU A 38 -6.01 13.32 6.72
CA LEU A 38 -6.43 14.37 5.79
C LEU A 38 -5.56 14.46 4.54
N VAL A 39 -4.64 13.52 4.29
CA VAL A 39 -3.66 13.59 3.19
C VAL A 39 -4.29 13.64 1.79
N LEU A 40 -5.49 13.06 1.60
CA LEU A 40 -6.20 13.15 0.31
C LEU A 40 -6.65 14.57 -0.04
N GLY A 41 -7.01 15.37 0.98
CA GLY A 41 -7.57 16.71 0.81
C GLY A 41 -6.61 17.83 1.19
N ASN A 42 -5.53 17.53 1.92
CA ASN A 42 -4.61 18.52 2.44
C ASN A 42 -3.14 18.06 2.32
N ASP A 43 -2.37 18.80 1.52
CA ASP A 43 -0.94 18.56 1.33
C ASP A 43 -0.08 18.96 2.55
N LYS A 44 -0.68 19.48 3.64
CA LYS A 44 0.04 19.91 4.86
C LYS A 44 0.92 18.79 5.42
N TYR A 45 0.40 17.57 5.49
CA TYR A 45 1.18 16.42 5.96
C TYR A 45 2.41 16.20 5.07
N LEU A 46 2.19 16.17 3.75
CA LEU A 46 3.25 15.94 2.77
C LEU A 46 4.32 17.04 2.81
N LYS A 47 3.96 18.30 3.07
CA LYS A 47 4.91 19.43 3.07
C LYS A 47 5.73 19.54 4.35
N ILE A 48 5.12 19.27 5.51
CA ILE A 48 5.79 19.40 6.81
C ILE A 48 6.68 18.19 7.05
N TYR A 49 6.12 16.98 6.96
CA TYR A 49 6.80 15.77 7.40
C TYR A 49 7.76 15.18 6.36
N SER A 50 7.70 15.58 5.09
CA SER A 50 8.70 15.18 4.08
C SER A 50 10.08 15.79 4.34
N ARG A 51 10.16 16.95 5.01
CA ARG A 51 11.42 17.63 5.31
C ARG A 51 12.13 17.08 6.53
N GLU A 52 11.37 16.49 7.45
CA GLU A 52 11.87 15.94 8.72
C GLU A 52 12.06 14.42 8.65
N GLN A 53 11.80 13.81 7.49
CA GLN A 53 11.73 12.37 7.36
C GLN A 53 13.10 11.71 7.55
N LYS A 54 13.14 10.75 8.47
CA LYS A 54 14.25 9.80 8.61
C LYS A 54 13.93 8.54 7.80
N PHE A 55 14.97 7.85 7.32
CA PHE A 55 14.80 6.61 6.55
C PHE A 55 13.90 5.57 7.25
N PHE A 56 14.13 5.38 8.56
CA PHE A 56 13.30 4.53 9.40
C PHE A 56 12.53 5.38 10.39
N ASP A 57 11.27 5.65 10.05
CA ASP A 57 10.32 6.24 10.97
C ASP A 57 9.43 5.14 11.57
N LYS A 58 9.33 5.10 12.90
CA LYS A 58 8.48 4.14 13.61
C LYS A 58 7.00 4.30 13.24
N PHE A 59 6.56 5.54 13.00
CA PHE A 59 5.18 5.82 12.61
C PHE A 59 4.86 5.21 11.23
N ASP A 60 5.72 5.45 10.25
CA ASP A 60 5.53 4.93 8.89
C ASP A 60 5.68 3.40 8.85
N ALA A 61 6.57 2.83 9.66
CA ALA A 61 6.75 1.38 9.79
C ALA A 61 5.49 0.68 10.34
N LEU A 62 4.83 1.28 11.36
CA LEU A 62 3.56 0.77 11.88
C LEU A 62 2.48 0.78 10.79
N LEU A 63 2.29 1.92 10.12
CA LEU A 63 1.28 2.01 9.07
C LEU A 63 1.58 1.10 7.87
N PHE A 64 2.85 0.89 7.56
CA PHE A 64 3.29 -0.04 6.52
C PHE A 64 2.99 -1.50 6.89
N SER A 65 3.17 -1.89 8.16
CA SER A 65 2.77 -3.22 8.62
C SER A 65 1.26 -3.44 8.51
N ASN A 66 0.45 -2.42 8.84
CA ASN A 66 -1.00 -2.45 8.65
C ASN A 66 -1.38 -2.59 7.16
N LEU A 67 -0.67 -1.89 6.26
CA LEU A 67 -0.86 -2.03 4.82
C LEU A 67 -0.61 -3.46 4.34
N ILE A 68 0.52 -4.07 4.74
CA ILE A 68 0.86 -5.43 4.30
C ILE A 68 -0.22 -6.42 4.72
N ILE A 69 -0.62 -6.41 6.00
CA ILE A 69 -1.62 -7.34 6.53
C ILE A 69 -2.97 -7.12 5.82
N SER A 70 -3.41 -5.86 5.70
CA SER A 70 -4.68 -5.53 5.06
C SER A 70 -4.70 -5.88 3.57
N LEU A 71 -3.59 -5.70 2.86
CA LEU A 71 -3.44 -6.09 1.46
C LEU A 71 -3.48 -7.62 1.31
N SER A 72 -2.80 -8.36 2.18
CA SER A 72 -2.81 -9.83 2.16
C SER A 72 -4.21 -10.39 2.40
N ILE A 73 -4.95 -9.84 3.37
CA ILE A 73 -6.36 -10.23 3.60
C ILE A 73 -7.19 -9.98 2.33
N PHE A 74 -7.07 -8.80 1.72
CA PHE A 74 -7.84 -8.44 0.54
C PHE A 74 -7.54 -9.35 -0.66
N CYS A 75 -6.25 -9.58 -0.96
CA CYS A 75 -5.84 -10.52 -2.02
C CYS A 75 -6.38 -11.93 -1.76
N PHE A 76 -6.40 -12.38 -0.52
CA PHE A 76 -6.91 -13.69 -0.16
C PHE A 76 -8.44 -13.77 -0.32
N ILE A 77 -9.18 -12.71 -0.01
CA ILE A 77 -10.64 -12.63 -0.27
C ILE A 77 -10.91 -12.78 -1.77
N ILE A 78 -10.13 -12.11 -2.63
CA ILE A 78 -10.25 -12.23 -4.09
C ILE A 78 -9.93 -13.66 -4.55
N TYR A 79 -8.86 -14.27 -4.03
CA TYR A 79 -8.49 -15.65 -4.35
C TYR A 79 -9.62 -16.64 -3.98
N ARG A 80 -10.18 -16.48 -2.78
CA ARG A 80 -11.30 -17.27 -2.28
C ARG A 80 -12.53 -17.13 -3.19
N PHE A 81 -12.80 -15.91 -3.63
CA PHE A 81 -13.90 -15.61 -4.54
C PHE A 81 -13.69 -16.25 -5.93
N SER A 82 -12.48 -16.20 -6.49
CA SER A 82 -12.20 -16.73 -7.83
C SER A 82 -12.20 -18.25 -7.91
N ASN A 83 -11.76 -18.94 -6.87
CA ASN A 83 -11.58 -20.40 -6.90
C ASN A 83 -12.71 -21.16 -6.17
N GLU A 84 -13.70 -20.46 -5.61
CA GLU A 84 -14.79 -21.03 -4.79
C GLU A 84 -14.30 -21.99 -3.68
N THR A 85 -13.06 -21.80 -3.20
CA THR A 85 -12.46 -22.69 -2.20
C THR A 85 -12.69 -22.15 -0.80
N ASN A 86 -13.02 -23.03 0.15
CA ASN A 86 -13.13 -22.68 1.56
C ASN A 86 -11.88 -23.02 2.38
N LYS A 87 -10.85 -23.60 1.75
CA LYS A 87 -9.60 -23.94 2.44
C LYS A 87 -8.73 -22.70 2.52
N ILE A 88 -8.30 -22.37 3.74
CA ILE A 88 -7.39 -21.25 4.01
C ILE A 88 -6.00 -21.84 4.27
N PRO A 89 -5.14 -22.02 3.25
CA PRO A 89 -3.74 -22.32 3.50
C PRO A 89 -3.07 -21.09 4.12
N ILE A 90 -2.99 -21.06 5.45
CA ILE A 90 -2.32 -20.02 6.25
C ILE A 90 -0.91 -19.74 5.72
N ASN A 91 -0.22 -20.79 5.27
CA ASN A 91 1.11 -20.72 4.70
C ASN A 91 1.16 -19.81 3.46
N ASP A 92 0.16 -19.88 2.58
CA ASP A 92 0.16 -19.10 1.33
C ASP A 92 -0.16 -17.63 1.59
N MET A 93 -1.03 -17.35 2.56
CA MET A 93 -1.29 -15.98 3.00
C MET A 93 -0.03 -15.34 3.63
N PHE A 94 0.69 -16.09 4.46
CA PHE A 94 1.95 -15.60 5.05
C PHE A 94 3.04 -15.39 3.99
N LYS A 95 3.19 -16.31 3.03
CA LYS A 95 4.09 -16.13 1.88
C LYS A 95 3.73 -14.89 1.07
N LEU A 96 2.45 -14.64 0.82
CA LEU A 96 1.97 -13.43 0.13
C LEU A 96 2.35 -12.17 0.91
N ALA A 97 2.13 -12.15 2.22
CA ALA A 97 2.47 -11.01 3.07
C ALA A 97 3.98 -10.70 3.05
N VAL A 98 4.81 -11.73 3.27
CA VAL A 98 6.26 -11.60 3.26
C VAL A 98 6.77 -11.22 1.87
N GLY A 99 6.29 -11.88 0.81
CA GLY A 99 6.65 -11.58 -0.56
C GLY A 99 6.32 -10.13 -0.96
N ALA A 100 5.11 -9.67 -0.61
CA ALA A 100 4.69 -8.29 -0.85
C ALA A 100 5.58 -7.29 -0.06
N SER A 101 5.88 -7.58 1.21
CA SER A 101 6.75 -6.71 2.01
C SER A 101 8.17 -6.61 1.43
N VAL A 102 8.76 -7.74 1.06
CA VAL A 102 10.12 -7.80 0.51
C VAL A 102 10.18 -7.09 -0.83
N PHE A 103 9.19 -7.33 -1.70
CA PHE A 103 9.10 -6.64 -2.99
C PHE A 103 9.02 -5.12 -2.83
N ILE A 104 8.16 -4.62 -1.94
CA ILE A 104 8.04 -3.17 -1.72
C ILE A 104 9.33 -2.60 -1.12
N LEU A 105 9.95 -3.29 -0.16
CA LEU A 105 11.21 -2.84 0.47
C LEU A 105 12.36 -2.80 -0.54
N ILE A 106 12.55 -3.85 -1.34
CA ILE A 106 13.57 -3.88 -2.40
C ILE A 106 13.35 -2.73 -3.38
N LYS A 107 12.10 -2.50 -3.80
CA LYS A 107 11.78 -1.40 -4.71
C LYS A 107 12.16 -0.04 -4.13
N VAL A 108 11.83 0.23 -2.86
CA VAL A 108 12.21 1.48 -2.17
C VAL A 108 13.73 1.62 -2.05
N LEU A 109 14.45 0.53 -1.75
CA LEU A 109 15.91 0.54 -1.67
C LEU A 109 16.56 0.86 -3.02
N VAL A 110 16.10 0.26 -4.11
CA VAL A 110 16.60 0.53 -5.46
C VAL A 110 16.33 1.98 -5.88
N GLU A 111 15.14 2.50 -5.60
CA GLU A 111 14.78 3.90 -5.89
C GLU A 111 15.72 4.88 -5.14
N ARG A 112 16.09 4.57 -3.89
CA ARG A 112 17.05 5.36 -3.11
C ARG A 112 18.48 5.27 -3.62
N LEU A 113 18.94 4.07 -3.99
CA LEU A 113 20.28 3.89 -4.56
C LEU A 113 20.45 4.71 -5.84
N ILE A 114 19.43 4.71 -6.69
CA ILE A 114 19.42 5.55 -7.89
C ILE A 114 19.46 7.04 -7.51
N GLY A 115 18.68 7.46 -6.52
CA GLY A 115 18.72 8.84 -6.01
C GLY A 115 20.11 9.31 -5.59
N SER A 116 20.84 8.43 -4.90
CA SER A 116 22.21 8.70 -4.44
C SER A 116 23.22 8.73 -5.58
N LEU A 117 23.11 7.82 -6.55
CA LEU A 117 24.00 7.78 -7.72
C LEU A 117 23.90 9.05 -8.58
N PHE A 118 22.73 9.68 -8.62
CA PHE A 118 22.48 10.90 -9.39
C PHE A 118 22.54 12.17 -8.53
N GLU A 119 22.98 12.09 -7.26
CA GLU A 119 23.09 13.22 -6.32
C GLU A 119 21.77 14.01 -6.13
N ILE A 120 20.63 13.34 -6.28
CA ILE A 120 19.28 13.90 -6.16
C ILE A 120 18.51 13.33 -4.96
N ASP A 121 19.24 12.98 -3.88
CA ASP A 121 18.72 12.34 -2.67
C ASP A 121 17.50 13.08 -2.08
N LYS A 122 17.57 14.41 -1.97
CA LYS A 122 16.47 15.20 -1.39
C LYS A 122 15.16 15.08 -2.17
N LEU A 123 15.24 15.05 -3.50
CA LEU A 123 14.06 14.96 -4.36
C LEU A 123 13.49 13.55 -4.36
N THR A 124 14.38 12.54 -4.41
CA THR A 124 13.97 11.13 -4.36
C THR A 124 13.38 10.77 -3.01
N ASP A 125 13.94 11.23 -1.89
CA ASP A 125 13.37 11.00 -0.56
C ASP A 125 11.99 11.64 -0.38
N GLN A 126 11.80 12.88 -0.83
CA GLN A 126 10.49 13.53 -0.79
C GLN A 126 9.44 12.79 -1.64
N TYR A 127 9.85 12.32 -2.82
CA TYR A 127 8.98 11.52 -3.70
C TYR A 127 8.61 10.19 -3.05
N LEU A 128 9.60 9.47 -2.50
CA LEU A 128 9.40 8.20 -1.81
C LEU A 128 8.48 8.36 -0.59
N PHE A 129 8.64 9.44 0.18
CA PHE A 129 7.77 9.76 1.31
C PHE A 129 6.31 9.82 0.89
N GLN A 130 6.03 10.63 -0.14
CA GLN A 130 4.67 10.87 -0.63
C GLN A 130 4.07 9.54 -1.08
N LYS A 131 4.80 8.78 -1.89
CA LYS A 131 4.39 7.46 -2.38
C LYS A 131 4.09 6.47 -1.26
N ILE A 132 4.96 6.36 -0.26
CA ILE A 132 4.74 5.48 0.90
C ILE A 132 3.54 5.96 1.72
N THR A 133 3.36 7.27 1.89
CA THR A 133 2.24 7.87 2.62
C THR A 133 0.90 7.48 1.99
N PHE A 134 0.74 7.65 0.68
CA PHE A 134 -0.50 7.27 -0.01
C PHE A 134 -0.74 5.76 0.05
N LYS A 135 0.30 4.92 -0.05
CA LYS A 135 0.18 3.47 0.13
C LYS A 135 -0.27 3.11 1.55
N ASN A 136 0.34 3.70 2.58
CA ASN A 136 -0.05 3.50 3.96
C ASN A 136 -1.50 3.92 4.21
N TYR A 137 -1.95 4.99 3.54
CA TYR A 137 -3.33 5.46 3.62
C TYR A 137 -4.32 4.46 3.02
N LEU A 138 -3.97 3.80 1.89
CA LEU A 138 -4.75 2.66 1.38
C LEU A 138 -4.89 1.56 2.42
N GLY A 139 -3.84 1.26 3.17
CA GLY A 139 -3.87 0.27 4.24
C GLY A 139 -4.91 0.59 5.32
N ILE A 140 -5.08 1.87 5.67
CA ILE A 140 -6.13 2.29 6.61
C ILE A 140 -7.53 2.10 6.01
N ILE A 141 -7.72 2.45 4.73
CA ILE A 141 -9.02 2.29 4.04
C ILE A 141 -9.38 0.82 3.82
N LEU A 142 -8.39 -0.03 3.52
CA LEU A 142 -8.58 -1.46 3.31
C LEU A 142 -9.08 -2.17 4.56
N LEU A 143 -8.76 -1.69 5.76
CA LEU A 143 -9.18 -2.30 7.02
C LEU A 143 -10.71 -2.38 7.15
N PRO A 144 -11.48 -1.27 7.12
CA PRO A 144 -12.94 -1.34 7.19
C PRO A 144 -13.57 -2.05 5.98
N ILE A 145 -12.96 -1.93 4.78
CA ILE A 145 -13.42 -2.63 3.58
C ILE A 145 -13.32 -4.15 3.78
N ASN A 146 -12.19 -4.64 4.27
CA ASN A 146 -11.98 -6.07 4.55
C ASN A 146 -12.97 -6.57 5.61
N ALA A 147 -13.20 -5.79 6.68
CA ALA A 147 -14.19 -6.14 7.69
C ALA A 147 -15.61 -6.29 7.09
N LEU A 148 -16.02 -5.37 6.22
CA LEU A 148 -17.31 -5.44 5.54
C LEU A 148 -17.41 -6.66 4.59
N LEU A 149 -16.35 -6.95 3.84
CA LEU A 149 -16.28 -8.09 2.91
C LEU A 149 -16.32 -9.45 3.62
N ILE A 150 -15.77 -9.54 4.83
CA ILE A 150 -15.72 -10.81 5.57
C ILE A 150 -17.02 -11.09 6.31
N TYR A 151 -17.65 -10.07 6.90
CA TYR A 151 -18.78 -10.26 7.83
C TYR A 151 -20.14 -9.79 7.32
N SER A 152 -20.19 -8.80 6.43
CA SER A 152 -21.45 -8.15 6.05
C SER A 152 -21.93 -8.54 4.66
N PHE A 153 -21.05 -8.54 3.66
CA PHE A 153 -21.42 -8.73 2.27
C PHE A 153 -20.75 -9.96 1.67
N GLN A 154 -21.51 -10.76 0.93
CA GLN A 154 -20.90 -11.73 0.03
C GLN A 154 -20.18 -10.96 -1.09
N PRO A 155 -18.89 -11.21 -1.32
CA PRO A 155 -18.16 -10.54 -2.39
C PRO A 155 -18.83 -10.83 -3.74
N THR A 156 -19.21 -9.79 -4.47
CA THR A 156 -19.66 -9.88 -5.86
C THR A 156 -18.59 -9.28 -6.77
N LEU A 157 -18.54 -9.71 -8.04
CA LEU A 157 -17.60 -9.18 -9.03
C LEU A 157 -17.66 -7.64 -9.11
N SER A 158 -18.87 -7.07 -9.21
CA SER A 158 -19.06 -5.62 -9.30
C SER A 158 -18.50 -4.89 -8.08
N PHE A 159 -18.66 -5.45 -6.88
CA PHE A 159 -18.17 -4.83 -5.65
C PHE A 159 -16.65 -4.91 -5.54
N ILE A 160 -16.04 -6.05 -5.90
CA ILE A 160 -14.58 -6.19 -5.98
C ILE A 160 -13.99 -5.19 -6.98
N TYR A 161 -14.57 -5.08 -8.18
CA TYR A 161 -14.13 -4.09 -9.16
C TYR A 161 -14.27 -2.65 -8.64
N GLY A 162 -15.36 -2.33 -7.94
CA GLY A 162 -15.54 -1.01 -7.31
C GLY A 162 -14.47 -0.68 -6.26
N ILE A 163 -14.03 -1.67 -5.48
CA ILE A 163 -12.94 -1.48 -4.51
C ILE A 163 -11.61 -1.31 -5.25
N VAL A 164 -11.31 -2.14 -6.25
CA VAL A 164 -10.06 -2.05 -7.02
C VAL A 164 -9.96 -0.69 -7.73
N THR A 165 -11.05 -0.19 -8.32
CA THR A 165 -11.06 1.14 -8.94
C THR A 165 -10.86 2.25 -7.92
N LEU A 166 -11.46 2.15 -6.74
CA LEU A 166 -11.24 3.10 -5.64
C LEU A 166 -9.76 3.11 -5.18
N LEU A 167 -9.16 1.94 -4.99
CA LEU A 167 -7.74 1.83 -4.65
C LEU A 167 -6.85 2.42 -5.74
N PHE A 168 -7.21 2.21 -7.02
CA PHE A 168 -6.50 2.76 -8.16
C PHE A 168 -6.58 4.29 -8.22
N ILE A 169 -7.76 4.87 -8.00
CA ILE A 169 -7.97 6.32 -7.93
C ILE A 169 -7.08 6.95 -6.86
N ILE A 170 -7.03 6.37 -5.65
CA ILE A 170 -6.19 6.88 -4.57
C ILE A 170 -4.69 6.84 -4.93
N ASN A 171 -4.22 5.78 -5.61
CA ASN A 171 -2.84 5.72 -6.11
C ASN A 171 -2.57 6.82 -7.14
N ILE A 172 -3.49 7.05 -8.09
CA ILE A 172 -3.39 8.13 -9.07
C ILE A 172 -3.35 9.49 -8.37
N MET A 173 -4.20 9.73 -7.38
CA MET A 173 -4.20 10.97 -6.59
C MET A 173 -2.84 11.19 -5.92
N GLY A 174 -2.21 10.12 -5.41
CA GLY A 174 -0.87 10.18 -4.84
C GLY A 174 0.20 10.58 -5.87
N LEU A 175 0.12 10.01 -7.07
CA LEU A 175 1.02 10.34 -8.18
C LEU A 175 0.84 11.80 -8.64
N ILE A 176 -0.41 12.27 -8.75
CA ILE A 176 -0.74 13.66 -9.11
C ILE A 176 -0.25 14.64 -8.05
N SER A 177 -0.50 14.36 -6.76
CA SER A 177 -0.02 15.20 -5.66
C SER A 177 1.51 15.31 -5.67
N SER A 178 2.20 14.20 -5.96
CA SER A 178 3.65 14.19 -6.09
C SER A 178 4.15 15.01 -7.28
N PHE A 179 3.48 14.89 -8.43
CA PHE A 179 3.78 15.70 -9.61
C PHE A 179 3.59 17.20 -9.34
N LYS A 180 2.51 17.57 -8.63
CA LYS A 180 2.20 18.96 -8.27
C LYS A 180 3.23 19.54 -7.30
N SER A 181 3.72 18.74 -6.35
CA SER A 181 4.76 19.17 -5.40
C SER A 181 6.08 19.50 -6.08
N ASN A 182 6.46 18.76 -7.13
CA ASN A 182 7.77 18.88 -7.80
C ASN A 182 7.67 19.49 -9.21
N GLN A 183 6.57 20.19 -9.51
CA GLN A 183 6.22 20.65 -10.85
C GLN A 183 7.27 21.59 -11.49
N SER A 184 7.96 22.40 -10.69
CA SER A 184 8.97 23.35 -11.19
C SER A 184 10.21 22.64 -11.76
N LEU A 185 10.62 21.52 -11.15
CA LEU A 185 11.76 20.72 -11.58
C LEU A 185 11.38 19.76 -12.71
N LEU A 186 10.17 19.19 -12.63
CA LEU A 186 9.70 18.17 -13.57
C LEU A 186 9.32 18.74 -14.95
N LYS A 187 8.83 19.98 -15.03
CA LYS A 187 8.47 20.61 -16.31
C LYS A 187 9.65 20.77 -17.27
N HIS A 188 10.85 20.94 -16.76
CA HIS A 188 12.05 21.07 -17.59
C HIS A 188 12.51 19.69 -18.13
N ASN A 189 12.26 18.61 -17.38
CA ASN A 189 12.79 17.27 -17.63
C ASN A 189 11.68 16.20 -17.75
N LEU A 190 10.56 16.51 -18.42
CA LEU A 190 9.39 15.62 -18.51
C LEU A 190 9.72 14.25 -19.12
N PHE A 191 10.63 14.19 -20.08
CA PHE A 191 11.05 12.93 -20.70
C PHE A 191 11.72 11.98 -19.70
N TYR A 192 12.61 12.50 -18.85
CA TYR A 192 13.27 11.72 -17.79
C TYR A 192 12.29 11.22 -16.74
N PHE A 193 11.25 12.00 -16.43
CA PHE A 193 10.19 11.58 -15.52
C PHE A 193 9.37 10.42 -16.07
N ILE A 194 9.01 10.46 -17.37
CA ILE A 194 8.31 9.36 -18.03
C ILE A 194 9.19 8.10 -18.05
N LEU A 195 10.47 8.25 -18.37
CA LEU A 195 11.42 7.14 -18.36
C LEU A 195 11.55 6.51 -16.97
N TYR A 196 11.58 7.32 -15.91
CA TYR A 196 11.57 6.86 -14.52
C TYR A 196 10.32 6.04 -14.18
N LEU A 197 9.12 6.56 -14.49
CA LEU A 197 7.85 5.86 -14.26
C LEU A 197 7.84 4.51 -14.99
N CYS A 198 8.25 4.49 -16.26
CA CYS A 198 8.30 3.27 -17.04
C CYS A 198 9.30 2.25 -16.50
N ALA A 199 10.53 2.67 -16.19
CA ALA A 199 11.62 1.77 -15.81
C ALA A 199 11.49 1.24 -14.37
N LEU A 200 11.06 2.08 -13.44
CA LEU A 200 11.13 1.77 -12.02
C LEU A 200 9.75 1.50 -11.41
N GLU A 201 8.71 2.18 -11.91
CA GLU A 201 7.36 1.88 -11.44
C GLU A 201 6.73 0.72 -12.19
N ILE A 202 6.68 0.77 -13.52
CA ILE A 202 5.88 -0.13 -14.37
C ILE A 202 6.65 -1.42 -14.72
N ALA A 203 7.92 -1.30 -15.14
CA ALA A 203 8.68 -2.46 -15.63
C ALA A 203 8.81 -3.62 -14.61
N PRO A 204 9.00 -3.40 -13.30
CA PRO A 204 9.07 -4.51 -12.34
C PRO A 204 7.78 -5.35 -12.32
N TYR A 205 6.61 -4.73 -12.51
CA TYR A 205 5.34 -5.45 -12.59
C TYR A 205 5.21 -6.24 -13.89
N ILE A 206 5.67 -5.70 -15.02
CA ILE A 206 5.70 -6.41 -16.31
C ILE A 206 6.63 -7.62 -16.25
N ILE A 207 7.81 -7.47 -15.64
CA ILE A 207 8.77 -8.57 -15.46
C ILE A 207 8.14 -9.67 -14.60
N LEU A 208 7.51 -9.32 -13.47
CA LEU A 208 6.80 -10.29 -12.63
C LEU A 208 5.70 -11.01 -13.42
N TYR A 209 4.86 -10.28 -14.15
CA TYR A 209 3.80 -10.87 -14.98
C TYR A 209 4.36 -11.88 -15.98
N LYS A 210 5.46 -11.53 -16.66
CA LYS A 210 6.12 -12.44 -17.61
C LYS A 210 6.68 -13.68 -16.92
N VAL A 211 7.32 -13.54 -15.77
CA VAL A 211 7.89 -14.67 -15.01
C VAL A 211 6.81 -15.64 -14.52
N PHE A 212 5.65 -15.14 -14.09
CA PHE A 212 4.56 -15.99 -13.59
C PHE A 212 3.73 -16.67 -14.68
N ILE A 213 3.68 -16.11 -15.90
CA ILE A 213 2.89 -16.67 -17.02
C ILE A 213 3.74 -17.47 -18.00
N SER A 214 5.03 -17.17 -18.10
CA SER A 214 5.99 -17.91 -18.93
C SER A 214 6.48 -19.21 -18.28
N ASN A 215 6.08 -19.48 -17.03
CA ASN A 215 6.23 -20.76 -16.34
C ASN A 215 4.87 -21.47 -16.27
#